data_AF-A0A452G6Y6-F1
#
_entry.id   AF-A0A452G6Y6-F1
#
_cell.length_a   1.000
_cell.length_b   1.000
_cell.length_c   1.000
_cell.angle_alpha   90.00
_cell.angle_beta   90.00
_cell.angle_gamma   90.00
#
_symmetry.space_group_name_H-M   'P 1'
#
loop_
_entity.id
_entity.type
_entity.pdbx_description
1 polymer ?
#
loop_
_entity_poly.entity_id
_entity_poly.type
_entity_poly.pdbx_seq_one_letter_code
_entity_poly.pdbx_strand_id
1 'polypeptide(L)'
;MAAKVFESIGKFGLALAIAGGVVNSALYNMDAGHRAVIFDGFGGVQDIVIEEGTHFLIPWVQKPIIFDCRSQPRNVPVNTGSKDLQKVIIILGILFWPASSQLPRIFPSTGEDYDESVLPVQNYRDPPVRGGSAGKLITQRELAPRRVSDDLTERAATFGLILDELSLTFGKFTERWNTTFLLLPQKSL
;
A
#
# COMPACT_ATOMS: atom_id res chain seq x y z
N MET A 1 -53.43 38.28 5.95
CA MET A 1 -52.34 37.86 6.86
C MET A 1 -51.99 36.36 6.76
N ALA A 2 -52.97 35.46 6.55
CA ALA A 2 -52.73 34.01 6.46
C ALA A 2 -51.76 33.56 5.34
N ALA A 3 -51.79 34.19 4.16
CA ALA A 3 -50.90 33.82 3.04
C ALA A 3 -49.41 34.03 3.35
N LYS A 4 -49.05 35.13 4.04
CA LYS A 4 -47.66 35.40 4.47
C LYS A 4 -47.15 34.41 5.52
N VAL A 5 -48.04 33.91 6.37
CA VAL A 5 -47.72 32.90 7.39
C VAL A 5 -47.46 31.54 6.71
N PHE A 6 -48.30 31.15 5.75
CA PHE A 6 -48.11 29.91 5.00
C PHE A 6 -46.83 29.91 4.15
N GLU A 7 -46.51 31.05 3.52
CA GLU A 7 -45.27 31.22 2.75
C GLU A 7 -44.03 31.20 3.66
N SER A 8 -44.10 31.80 4.87
CA SER A 8 -43.02 31.71 5.86
C SER A 8 -42.83 30.29 6.36
N ILE A 9 -43.91 29.57 6.71
CA ILE A 9 -43.85 28.17 7.16
C ILE A 9 -43.25 27.27 6.07
N GLY A 10 -43.63 27.47 4.80
CA GLY A 10 -43.04 26.73 3.68
C GLY A 10 -41.54 26.98 3.52
N LYS A 11 -41.09 28.24 3.67
CA LYS A 11 -39.65 28.60 3.63
C LYS A 11 -38.88 28.01 4.81
N PHE A 12 -39.46 28.04 6.02
CA PHE A 12 -38.86 27.42 7.20
C PHE A 12 -38.78 25.90 7.07
N GLY A 13 -39.82 25.25 6.55
CA GLY A 13 -39.83 23.80 6.30
C GLY A 13 -38.77 23.39 5.27
N LEU A 14 -38.63 24.15 4.19
CA LEU A 14 -37.59 23.92 3.18
C LEU A 14 -36.18 24.14 3.75
N ALA A 15 -35.96 25.21 4.52
CA ALA A 15 -34.68 25.48 5.17
C ALA A 15 -34.30 24.37 6.17
N LEU A 16 -35.27 23.86 6.93
CA LEU A 16 -35.06 22.76 7.87
C LEU A 16 -34.73 21.44 7.14
N ALA A 17 -35.40 21.17 6.03
CA ALA A 17 -35.15 19.98 5.21
C ALA A 17 -33.74 20.02 4.57
N ILE A 18 -33.34 21.18 4.05
CA ILE A 18 -31.98 21.38 3.53
C ILE A 18 -30.97 21.19 4.68
N ALA A 19 -31.15 21.87 5.81
CA ALA A 19 -30.23 21.77 6.95
C ALA A 19 -30.10 20.33 7.49
N GLY A 20 -31.21 19.59 7.58
CA GLY A 20 -31.20 18.18 7.99
C GLY A 20 -30.46 17.27 7.01
N GLY A 21 -30.61 17.52 5.70
CA GLY A 21 -29.87 16.79 4.66
C GLY A 21 -28.37 17.02 4.72
N VAL A 22 -27.94 18.27 4.94
CA VAL A 22 -26.51 18.61 5.06
C VAL A 22 -25.87 17.92 6.26
N VAL A 23 -26.53 17.93 7.42
CA VAL A 23 -25.99 17.31 8.65
C VAL A 23 -25.83 15.80 8.48
N ASN A 24 -26.78 15.14 7.81
CA ASN A 24 -26.69 13.70 7.58
C ASN A 24 -25.55 13.35 6.61
N SER A 25 -25.40 14.08 5.51
CA SER A 25 -24.33 13.84 4.54
C SER A 25 -22.94 14.25 5.05
N ALA A 26 -22.87 15.09 6.08
CA ALA A 26 -21.63 15.56 6.65
C ALA A 26 -21.02 14.61 7.69
N LEU A 27 -21.79 13.66 8.21
CA LEU A 27 -21.28 12.69 9.18
C LEU A 27 -20.79 11.44 8.46
N TYR A 28 -19.54 11.07 8.74
CA TYR A 28 -18.99 9.79 8.31
C TYR A 28 -18.28 9.11 9.48
N ASN A 29 -18.28 7.79 9.46
CA ASN A 29 -17.60 6.99 10.47
C ASN A 29 -16.38 6.31 9.86
N MET A 30 -15.26 6.35 10.58
CA MET A 30 -14.02 5.66 10.24
C MET A 30 -13.86 4.43 11.12
N ASP A 31 -13.68 3.27 10.47
CA ASP A 31 -13.37 2.02 11.16
C ASP A 31 -11.96 2.05 11.73
N ALA A 32 -11.77 1.32 12.84
CA ALA A 32 -10.47 1.21 13.49
C ALA A 32 -9.39 0.68 12.53
N GLY A 33 -8.19 1.25 12.60
CA GLY A 33 -7.06 0.92 11.71
C GLY A 33 -7.11 1.56 10.31
N HIS A 34 -8.15 2.33 10.00
CA HIS A 34 -8.17 3.22 8.83
C HIS A 34 -7.86 4.64 9.27
N ARG A 35 -7.25 5.41 8.36
CA ARG A 35 -7.00 6.83 8.56
C ARG A 35 -7.40 7.60 7.32
N ALA A 36 -7.96 8.78 7.50
CA ALA A 36 -8.36 9.63 6.39
C ALA A 36 -7.37 10.76 6.18
N VAL A 37 -7.19 11.13 4.91
CA VAL A 37 -6.71 12.46 4.55
C VAL A 37 -7.85 13.18 3.85
N ILE A 38 -8.12 14.42 4.24
CA ILE A 38 -9.15 15.22 3.57
C ILE A 38 -8.53 15.90 2.36
N PHE A 39 -9.16 15.72 1.21
CA PHE A 39 -8.91 16.51 0.02
C PHE A 39 -9.94 17.63 -0.12
N ASP A 40 -9.47 18.87 -0.15
CA ASP A 40 -10.26 20.05 -0.46
C ASP A 40 -10.13 20.39 -1.95
N GLY A 41 -11.25 20.56 -2.65
CA GLY A 41 -11.25 20.94 -4.07
C GLY A 41 -10.57 22.28 -4.39
N PHE A 42 -10.45 23.19 -3.41
CA PHE A 42 -9.79 24.50 -3.58
C PHE A 42 -8.37 24.54 -3.02
N GLY A 43 -8.12 23.83 -1.92
CA GLY A 43 -6.86 23.87 -1.16
C GLY A 43 -5.95 22.66 -1.37
N GLY A 44 -6.42 21.61 -2.06
CA GLY A 44 -5.71 20.36 -2.22
C GLY A 44 -5.76 19.49 -0.96
N VAL A 45 -4.67 18.74 -0.72
CA VAL A 45 -4.57 17.77 0.37
C VAL A 45 -4.32 18.50 1.70
N GLN A 46 -5.14 18.22 2.72
CA GLN A 46 -4.92 18.75 4.06
C GLN A 46 -3.83 17.97 4.80
N ASP A 47 -2.94 18.68 5.51
CA ASP A 47 -1.86 18.08 6.33
C ASP A 47 -2.37 17.36 7.58
N ILE A 48 -3.66 17.51 7.91
CA ILE A 48 -4.27 16.90 9.08
C ILE A 48 -4.75 15.50 8.72
N VAL A 49 -4.25 14.51 9.45
CA VAL A 49 -4.65 13.11 9.34
C VAL A 49 -5.78 12.87 10.32
N ILE A 50 -6.90 12.37 9.79
CA ILE A 50 -8.06 12.02 10.58
C ILE A 50 -7.90 10.58 11.07
N GLU A 51 -8.03 10.43 12.38
CA GLU A 51 -7.98 9.14 13.07
C GLU A 51 -9.35 8.44 13.06
N GLU A 52 -9.45 7.30 13.72
CA GLU A 52 -10.69 6.54 13.85
C GLU A 52 -11.81 7.35 14.54
N GLY A 53 -13.07 6.99 14.26
CA GLY A 53 -14.25 7.62 14.86
C GLY A 53 -15.12 8.40 13.90
N THR A 54 -16.07 9.14 14.47
CA THR A 54 -17.08 9.91 13.71
C THR A 54 -16.57 11.32 13.47
N HIS A 55 -16.43 11.68 12.21
CA HIS A 55 -15.91 12.97 11.78
C HIS A 55 -16.91 13.72 10.92
N PHE A 56 -16.77 15.05 10.90
CA PHE A 56 -17.62 15.94 10.15
C PHE A 56 -16.88 16.42 8.89
N LEU A 57 -17.48 16.22 7.72
CA LEU A 57 -16.96 16.67 6.43
C LEU A 57 -17.96 17.60 5.73
N ILE A 58 -17.46 18.48 4.88
CA ILE A 58 -18.31 19.33 4.02
C ILE A 58 -18.52 18.61 2.68
N PRO A 59 -19.72 18.04 2.39
CA PRO A 59 -19.91 17.03 1.33
C PRO A 59 -19.56 17.47 -0.09
N TRP A 60 -19.60 18.77 -0.37
CA TRP A 60 -19.40 19.35 -1.71
C TRP A 60 -17.99 19.90 -1.94
N VAL A 61 -17.24 20.21 -0.89
CA VAL A 61 -15.89 20.79 -0.99
C VAL A 61 -14.83 19.77 -0.60
N GLN A 62 -15.13 18.96 0.42
CA GLN A 62 -14.19 18.04 1.04
C GLN A 62 -14.52 16.60 0.67
N LYS A 63 -13.49 15.86 0.23
CA LYS A 63 -13.57 14.42 -0.04
C LYS A 63 -12.62 13.68 0.90
N PRO A 64 -13.11 12.78 1.75
CA PRO A 64 -12.25 11.96 2.59
C PRO A 64 -11.62 10.84 1.75
N ILE A 65 -10.30 10.72 1.80
CA ILE A 65 -9.56 9.64 1.17
C ILE A 65 -9.12 8.70 2.28
N ILE A 66 -9.63 7.48 2.24
CA ILE A 66 -9.47 6.50 3.31
C ILE A 66 -8.27 5.61 2.98
N PHE A 67 -7.33 5.53 3.91
CA PHE A 67 -6.17 4.66 3.82
C PHE A 67 -6.26 3.55 4.86
N ASP A 68 -5.94 2.33 4.43
CA ASP A 68 -5.70 1.21 5.34
C ASP A 68 -4.29 1.36 5.95
N CYS A 69 -4.22 1.53 7.27
CA CYS A 69 -2.96 1.64 8.00
C CYS A 69 -2.56 0.33 8.69
N ARG A 70 -3.13 -0.79 8.25
CA ARG A 70 -2.82 -2.11 8.79
C ARG A 70 -1.62 -2.72 8.08
N SER A 71 -0.95 -3.63 8.79
CA SER A 71 0.17 -4.39 8.28
C SER A 71 -0.29 -5.36 7.18
N GLN A 72 0.19 -5.17 5.95
CA GLN A 72 -0.15 -6.01 4.81
C GLN A 72 1.04 -6.89 4.40
N PRO A 73 0.86 -8.22 4.27
CA PRO A 73 1.92 -9.12 3.83
C PRO A 73 2.08 -9.09 2.31
N ARG A 74 3.33 -8.99 1.83
CA ARG A 74 3.65 -9.00 0.39
C ARG A 74 4.85 -9.90 0.11
N ASN A 75 4.70 -10.77 -0.89
CA ASN A 75 5.76 -11.67 -1.33
C ASN A 75 6.38 -11.17 -2.64
N VAL A 76 7.68 -10.92 -2.63
CA VAL A 76 8.44 -10.43 -3.77
C VAL A 76 9.44 -11.49 -4.21
N PRO A 77 9.32 -12.05 -5.42
CA PRO A 77 10.31 -12.97 -5.96
C PRO A 77 11.54 -12.19 -6.43
N VAL A 78 12.70 -12.52 -5.89
CA VAL A 78 14.00 -11.99 -6.27
C VAL A 78 14.79 -13.10 -6.94
N ASN A 79 15.25 -12.86 -8.17
CA ASN A 79 16.07 -13.82 -8.90
C ASN A 79 17.55 -13.46 -8.69
N THR A 80 18.29 -14.27 -7.97
CA THR A 80 19.73 -14.02 -7.78
C THR A 80 20.56 -14.94 -8.67
N GLY A 81 21.53 -14.37 -9.39
CA GLY A 81 22.51 -15.14 -10.14
C GLY A 81 23.62 -15.63 -9.20
N SER A 82 23.75 -16.95 -9.02
CA SER A 82 24.91 -17.51 -8.32
C SER A 82 26.17 -17.40 -9.18
N LYS A 83 27.33 -17.36 -8.52
CA LYS A 83 28.66 -17.51 -9.14
C LYS A 83 28.78 -18.80 -9.98
N ASP A 84 27.92 -19.78 -9.70
CA ASP A 84 27.88 -21.09 -10.35
C ASP A 84 27.00 -21.12 -11.61
N LEU A 85 26.60 -19.96 -12.16
CA LEU A 85 25.67 -19.81 -13.31
C LEU A 85 24.27 -20.38 -13.06
N GLN A 86 23.94 -20.67 -11.81
CA GLN A 86 22.66 -21.24 -11.42
C GLN A 86 21.74 -20.11 -10.94
N LYS A 87 20.53 -20.07 -11.50
CA LYS A 87 19.49 -19.12 -11.09
C LYS A 87 18.79 -19.66 -9.85
N VAL A 88 18.80 -18.89 -8.77
CA VAL A 88 18.07 -19.22 -7.54
C VAL A 88 16.96 -18.19 -7.37
N ILE A 89 15.73 -18.68 -7.26
CA ILE A 89 14.56 -17.84 -6.95
C ILE A 89 14.47 -17.78 -5.42
N ILE A 90 14.58 -16.57 -4.87
CA ILE A 90 14.39 -16.30 -3.45
C ILE A 90 13.09 -15.53 -3.32
N ILE A 91 12.23 -15.92 -2.38
CA ILE A 91 10.99 -15.20 -2.08
C ILE A 91 11.25 -14.38 -0.82
N LEU A 92 11.15 -13.05 -0.96
CA LEU A 92 11.21 -12.11 0.16
C LEU A 92 9.77 -11.81 0.59
N GLY A 93 9.40 -12.25 1.79
CA GLY A 93 8.14 -11.89 2.43
C GLY A 93 8.34 -10.64 3.28
N ILE A 94 7.56 -9.61 3.01
CA ILE A 94 7.66 -8.30 3.65
C ILE A 94 6.33 -8.00 4.32
N LEU A 95 6.37 -7.58 5.59
CA LEU A 95 5.25 -6.97 6.27
C LEU A 95 5.48 -5.46 6.36
N PHE A 96 4.55 -4.68 5.81
CA PHE A 96 4.66 -3.21 5.79
C PHE A 96 3.32 -2.53 6.06
N TRP A 97 3.38 -1.26 6.45
CA TRP A 97 2.23 -0.35 6.52
C TRP A 97 2.64 1.12 6.33
N PRO A 98 1.72 2.00 5.93
CA PRO A 98 1.97 3.44 5.85
C PRO A 98 2.19 4.08 7.22
N ALA A 99 3.17 4.98 7.32
CA ALA A 99 3.28 5.90 8.44
C ALA A 99 2.14 6.93 8.37
N SER A 100 1.22 6.90 9.33
CA SER A 100 0.04 7.77 9.32
C SER A 100 0.35 9.25 9.25
N SER A 101 1.34 9.70 10.02
CA SER A 101 1.74 11.10 10.08
C SER A 101 2.26 11.64 8.74
N GLN A 102 2.59 10.75 7.79
CA GLN A 102 3.13 11.11 6.49
C GLN A 102 2.14 10.87 5.33
N LEU A 103 0.93 10.37 5.62
CA LEU A 103 -0.12 10.16 4.63
C LEU A 103 -0.39 11.39 3.72
N PRO A 104 -0.46 12.63 4.24
CA PRO A 104 -0.71 13.80 3.39
C PRO A 104 0.44 14.09 2.42
N ARG A 105 1.67 13.73 2.79
CA ARG A 105 2.87 13.95 1.97
C ARG A 105 3.02 12.90 0.87
N ILE A 106 2.66 11.65 1.15
CA ILE A 106 2.83 10.53 0.23
C ILE A 106 1.67 10.43 -0.77
N PHE A 107 0.47 10.88 -0.40
CA PHE A 107 -0.70 10.78 -1.26
C PHE A 107 -0.53 11.45 -2.65
N PRO A 108 -0.01 12.69 -2.77
CA PRO A 108 0.22 13.32 -4.07
C PRO A 108 1.16 12.54 -5.01
N SER A 109 2.14 11.83 -4.46
CA SER A 109 3.10 11.06 -5.25
C SER A 109 2.58 9.70 -5.70
N THR A 110 1.64 9.12 -4.96
CA THR A 110 1.22 7.73 -5.11
C THR A 110 -0.18 7.61 -5.75
N GLY A 111 -1.04 8.62 -5.59
CA GLY A 111 -2.42 8.59 -6.07
C GLY A 111 -3.32 7.68 -5.23
N GLU A 112 -4.50 7.34 -5.76
CA GLU A 112 -5.46 6.41 -5.13
C GLU A 112 -4.92 4.97 -5.05
N ASP A 113 -4.09 4.55 -6.01
CA ASP A 113 -3.52 3.19 -6.07
C ASP A 113 -2.26 3.06 -5.20
N TYR A 114 -2.46 3.25 -3.89
CA TYR A 114 -1.39 3.14 -2.89
C TYR A 114 -0.65 1.81 -2.97
N ASP A 115 -1.37 0.70 -3.01
CA ASP A 115 -0.82 -0.66 -2.86
C ASP A 115 0.01 -1.14 -4.09
N GLU A 116 -0.19 -0.53 -5.26
CA GLU A 116 0.60 -0.84 -6.46
C GLU A 116 1.81 0.09 -6.64
N SER A 117 1.66 1.38 -6.30
CA SER A 117 2.70 2.39 -6.53
C SER A 117 3.76 2.48 -5.43
N VAL A 118 3.48 2.08 -4.18
CA VAL A 118 4.42 2.25 -3.06
C VAL A 118 5.48 1.18 -2.91
N LEU A 119 5.55 0.20 -3.81
CA LEU A 119 6.49 -0.89 -3.67
C LEU A 119 7.74 -0.67 -4.53
N PRO A 120 8.82 -0.05 -4.01
CA PRO A 120 10.12 0.00 -4.69
C PRO A 120 10.73 -1.39 -4.93
N VAL A 121 10.10 -2.44 -4.41
CA VAL A 121 10.51 -3.84 -4.56
C VAL A 121 10.36 -4.36 -6.00
N GLN A 122 9.49 -3.77 -6.85
CA GLN A 122 9.41 -4.18 -8.25
C GLN A 122 10.74 -3.90 -8.99
N ASN A 123 11.44 -2.83 -8.57
CA ASN A 123 12.77 -2.48 -9.08
C ASN A 123 13.90 -3.14 -8.28
N TYR A 124 13.62 -3.79 -7.14
CA TYR A 124 14.59 -4.60 -6.39
C TYR A 124 14.73 -6.00 -7.03
N ARG A 125 14.89 -6.02 -8.35
CA ARG A 125 15.07 -7.25 -9.11
C ARG A 125 16.48 -7.83 -8.93
N ASP A 126 17.43 -6.97 -8.57
CA ASP A 126 18.83 -7.30 -8.33
C ASP A 126 19.34 -6.64 -7.03
N PRO A 127 19.18 -7.30 -5.86
CA PRO A 127 19.90 -6.88 -4.65
C PRO A 127 21.39 -6.69 -4.97
N PRO A 128 22.08 -5.69 -4.37
CA PRO A 128 23.53 -5.58 -4.47
C PRO A 128 24.19 -6.72 -3.67
N VAL A 129 24.15 -7.94 -4.22
CA VAL A 129 24.91 -9.09 -3.73
C VAL A 129 26.34 -8.89 -4.21
N ARG A 130 27.06 -7.99 -3.53
CA ARG A 130 28.50 -7.81 -3.74
C ARG A 130 29.22 -9.08 -3.25
N GLY A 131 29.43 -10.04 -4.17
CA GLY A 131 30.50 -11.04 -4.09
C GLY A 131 30.27 -12.32 -3.28
N GLY A 132 29.06 -12.62 -2.84
CA GLY A 132 28.76 -13.87 -2.11
C GLY A 132 28.17 -14.95 -3.02
N SER A 133 28.90 -16.05 -3.26
CA SER A 133 28.36 -17.28 -3.88
C SER A 133 27.09 -17.74 -3.12
N ALA A 134 26.10 -18.29 -3.83
CA ALA A 134 24.87 -18.82 -3.21
C ALA A 134 25.16 -19.82 -2.07
N GLY A 135 26.31 -20.52 -2.12
CA GLY A 135 26.79 -21.36 -1.02
C GLY A 135 27.06 -20.60 0.28
N LYS A 136 27.57 -19.35 0.22
CA LYS A 136 27.80 -18.50 1.41
C LYS A 136 26.51 -17.90 1.97
N LEU A 137 25.49 -17.66 1.15
CA LEU A 137 24.18 -17.18 1.60
C LEU A 137 23.43 -18.25 2.40
N ILE A 138 23.67 -19.53 2.10
CA ILE A 138 23.14 -20.66 2.88
C ILE A 138 23.88 -20.79 4.23
N THR A 139 25.20 -20.59 4.26
CA THR A 139 26.00 -20.68 5.51
C THR A 139 25.84 -19.46 6.42
N GLN A 140 25.57 -18.27 5.86
CA GLN A 140 25.39 -17.00 6.59
C GLN A 140 23.91 -16.60 6.69
N ARG A 141 23.02 -17.58 6.90
CA ARG A 141 21.56 -17.37 7.07
C ARG A 141 21.22 -16.29 8.11
N GLU A 142 22.11 -16.04 9.07
CA GLU A 142 21.89 -15.05 10.15
C GLU A 142 22.37 -13.63 9.84
N LEU A 143 23.36 -13.43 8.96
CA LEU A 143 23.99 -12.12 8.72
C LEU A 143 23.54 -11.42 7.44
N ALA A 144 23.12 -12.18 6.43
CA ALA A 144 22.58 -11.63 5.18
C ALA A 144 21.23 -10.88 5.35
N PRO A 145 20.29 -11.32 6.21
CA PRO A 145 18.99 -10.65 6.37
C PRO A 145 19.11 -9.22 6.91
N ARG A 146 20.00 -8.97 7.87
CA ARG A 146 20.12 -7.65 8.54
C ARG A 146 20.56 -6.53 7.59
N ARG A 147 21.51 -6.81 6.69
CA ARG A 147 21.96 -5.78 5.74
C ARG A 147 20.91 -5.46 4.69
N VAL A 148 20.17 -6.48 4.25
CA VAL A 148 19.06 -6.30 3.31
C VAL A 148 17.91 -5.59 4.00
N SER A 149 17.66 -5.85 5.29
CA SER A 149 16.63 -5.13 6.05
C SER A 149 16.97 -3.66 6.21
N ASP A 150 18.21 -3.31 6.53
CA ASP A 150 18.59 -1.91 6.75
C ASP A 150 18.45 -1.08 5.46
N ASP A 151 18.94 -1.58 4.32
CA ASP A 151 18.82 -0.90 3.01
C ASP A 151 17.34 -0.79 2.56
N LEU A 152 16.54 -1.84 2.79
CA LEU A 152 15.11 -1.79 2.47
C LEU A 152 14.36 -0.82 3.40
N THR A 153 14.72 -0.74 4.67
CA THR A 153 14.10 0.14 5.66
C THR A 153 14.40 1.60 5.35
N GLU A 154 15.65 1.94 5.02
CA GLU A 154 16.04 3.30 4.64
C GLU A 154 15.30 3.78 3.38
N ARG A 155 15.16 2.90 2.39
CA ARG A 155 14.40 3.18 1.17
C ARG A 155 12.90 3.32 1.45
N ALA A 156 12.32 2.39 2.20
CA ALA A 156 10.91 2.42 2.57
C ALA A 156 10.55 3.70 3.34
N ALA A 157 11.44 4.14 4.25
CA ALA A 157 11.26 5.38 4.99
C ALA A 157 11.19 6.62 4.08
N THR A 158 11.87 6.61 2.93
CA THR A 158 11.79 7.69 1.94
C THR A 158 10.39 7.78 1.31
N PHE A 159 9.68 6.66 1.19
CA PHE A 159 8.31 6.56 0.71
C PHE A 159 7.26 6.65 1.83
N GLY A 160 7.67 6.93 3.07
CA GLY A 160 6.78 6.99 4.24
C GLY A 160 6.17 5.64 4.62
N LEU A 161 6.84 4.54 4.26
CA LEU A 161 6.49 3.19 4.64
C LEU A 161 7.30 2.74 5.86
N ILE A 162 6.66 1.99 6.75
CA ILE A 162 7.29 1.32 7.88
C ILE A 162 7.36 -0.17 7.55
N LEU A 163 8.56 -0.75 7.66
CA LEU A 163 8.81 -2.18 7.53
C LEU A 163 8.92 -2.79 8.93
N ASP A 164 8.20 -3.89 9.14
CA ASP A 164 8.04 -4.46 10.47
C ASP A 164 8.74 -5.81 10.61
N GLU A 165 8.50 -6.70 9.65
CA GLU A 165 9.19 -7.98 9.56
C GLU A 165 9.58 -8.29 8.11
N LEU A 166 10.78 -8.87 7.96
CA LEU A 166 11.31 -9.36 6.71
C LEU A 166 11.65 -10.84 6.85
N SER A 167 11.07 -11.65 5.97
CA SER A 167 11.30 -13.09 5.89
C SER A 167 11.93 -13.45 4.55
N LEU A 168 13.00 -14.24 4.59
CA LEU A 168 13.68 -14.75 3.40
C LEU A 168 13.41 -16.25 3.26
N THR A 169 12.66 -16.61 2.22
CA THR A 169 12.40 -18.00 1.86
C THR A 169 13.20 -18.36 0.61
N PHE A 170 14.15 -19.27 0.75
CA PHE A 170 14.94 -19.75 -0.37
C PHE A 170 14.14 -20.80 -1.16
N GLY A 171 13.89 -20.51 -2.44
CA GLY A 171 13.27 -21.45 -3.36
C GLY A 171 14.22 -22.56 -3.79
N LYS A 172 13.64 -23.68 -4.23
CA LYS A 172 14.40 -24.86 -4.64
C LYS A 172 15.33 -24.54 -5.82
N PHE A 173 16.51 -25.09 -5.74
CA PHE A 173 17.53 -25.08 -6.77
C PHE A 173 16.98 -25.75 -8.04
N THR A 174 16.89 -25.02 -9.16
CA THR A 174 16.50 -25.64 -10.43
C THR A 174 17.68 -26.46 -10.92
N GLU A 175 17.70 -27.75 -10.60
CA GLU A 175 18.55 -28.71 -11.29
C GLU A 175 18.18 -28.66 -12.77
N ARG A 176 19.11 -28.19 -13.60
CA ARG A 176 18.92 -28.13 -15.05
C ARG A 176 18.96 -29.54 -15.61
N TRP A 177 17.81 -30.21 -15.63
CA TRP A 177 17.45 -31.26 -16.58
C TRP A 177 15.94 -31.18 -16.85
N ASN A 178 15.50 -30.18 -17.62
CA ASN A 178 14.33 -30.43 -18.46
C ASN A 178 14.87 -31.15 -19.70
N THR A 179 15.10 -32.44 -19.50
CA THR A 179 15.23 -33.46 -20.53
C THR A 179 14.20 -33.19 -21.61
N THR A 180 14.63 -33.14 -22.86
CA THR A 180 13.98 -33.81 -24.00
C THR A 180 12.59 -34.40 -23.70
N PHE A 181 11.57 -33.57 -23.51
CA PHE A 181 10.17 -34.00 -23.36
C PHE A 181 9.18 -33.04 -24.05
N LEU A 182 9.69 -32.02 -24.75
CA LEU A 182 8.92 -31.19 -25.69
C LEU A 182 9.24 -31.50 -27.17
N LEU A 183 10.02 -32.56 -27.45
CA LEU A 183 10.30 -33.03 -28.81
C LEU A 183 9.91 -34.51 -29.00
N LEU A 184 8.72 -34.91 -28.56
CA LEU A 184 8.03 -36.03 -29.20
C LEU A 184 6.67 -35.55 -29.72
N PRO A 185 6.41 -35.71 -31.02
CA PRO A 185 5.27 -35.11 -31.70
C PRO A 185 3.96 -35.76 -31.22
N GLN A 186 2.94 -34.93 -30.99
CA GLN A 186 1.57 -35.40 -31.12
C GLN A 186 1.35 -35.89 -32.57
N LYS A 187 1.46 -37.19 -32.79
CA LYS A 187 0.87 -37.86 -33.95
C LYS A 187 0.16 -39.13 -33.49
N SER A 188 -1.15 -39.10 -33.72
CA SER A 188 -2.03 -40.21 -34.11
C SER A 188 -1.96 -41.52 -33.30
N LEU A 189 -3.03 -41.79 -32.56
CA LEU A 189 -4.01 -42.84 -32.86
C LEU A 189 -5.30 -42.58 -32.07
#